data_AF-A0A9W9ZQ20-F1
#
_entry.id   AF-A0A9W9ZQ20-F1
#
_cell.length_a   1.000
_cell.length_b   1.000
_cell.length_c   1.000
_cell.angle_alpha   90.00
_cell.angle_beta   90.00
_cell.angle_gamma   90.00
#
_symmetry.space_group_name_H-M   'P 1'
#
loop_
_entity.id
_entity.type
_entity.pdbx_description
1 polymer ?
#
loop_
_entity_poly.entity_id
_entity_poly.type
_entity_poly.pdbx_seq_one_letter_code
_entity_poly.pdbx_strand_id
1 'polypeptide(L)'
;MNFPGLVLFIALLVAVEFTVFSWASHEKPEIKDDDLNAKDIRQQEAHDRSVIGTPLQCIVPFSVKGKAPNFPTVNTVAICQSVPPSIVAEFGSLFETNWGIPLYSIYALDPVKVSAIGSFPRPSNPKWLQTAGIPLQGSDAMYYNQPGPVKYQKGHVAPFDVLSYSAGSGLASFTYTNAVPQVDKFNIGSWKKYEGRIKKYAQNVCAPGLELCT
;
A
#
# COMPACT_ATOMS: atom_id res chain seq x y z
N MET A 1 18.68 34.08 -25.83
CA MET A 1 19.34 32.76 -25.78
C MET A 1 19.84 32.53 -24.37
N ASN A 2 19.50 31.35 -23.83
CA ASN A 2 20.16 30.60 -22.75
C ASN A 2 19.95 30.99 -21.27
N PHE A 3 19.11 30.18 -20.62
CA PHE A 3 19.15 29.80 -19.20
C PHE A 3 20.52 29.18 -18.82
N PRO A 4 20.93 29.27 -17.55
CA PRO A 4 20.83 28.12 -16.64
C PRO A 4 20.31 28.56 -15.26
N GLY A 5 19.45 27.84 -14.54
CA GLY A 5 19.63 26.46 -14.06
C GLY A 5 19.71 26.52 -12.53
N LEU A 6 18.61 26.26 -11.83
CA LEU A 6 18.36 25.00 -11.11
C LEU A 6 18.94 24.96 -9.68
N VAL A 7 18.15 25.43 -8.71
CA VAL A 7 18.08 24.81 -7.36
C VAL A 7 16.63 24.89 -6.90
N LEU A 8 15.78 23.99 -7.42
CA LEU A 8 14.47 23.76 -6.83
C LEU A 8 14.68 22.73 -5.71
N PHE A 9 14.57 23.16 -4.47
CA PHE A 9 14.59 22.27 -3.32
C PHE A 9 13.49 21.21 -3.48
N ILE A 10 13.92 19.95 -3.47
CA ILE A 10 13.06 18.77 -3.38
C ILE A 10 12.41 18.80 -1.99
N ALA A 11 11.19 19.33 -1.94
CA ALA A 11 10.27 19.15 -0.82
C ALA A 11 8.85 19.40 -1.33
N LEU A 12 8.33 18.50 -2.18
CA LEU A 12 6.90 18.49 -2.47
C LEU A 12 6.21 17.53 -1.49
N LEU A 13 6.12 17.97 -0.23
CA LEU A 13 5.07 17.55 0.68
C LEU A 13 3.76 18.02 0.06
N VAL A 14 3.06 17.14 -0.64
CA VAL A 14 1.65 17.39 -0.98
C VAL A 14 0.84 17.09 0.28
N ALA A 15 0.84 18.02 1.22
CA ALA A 15 -0.19 18.09 2.24
C ALA A 15 -1.46 18.58 1.52
N VAL A 16 -2.27 17.66 1.00
CA VAL A 16 -3.67 17.98 0.73
C VAL A 16 -4.33 18.07 2.09
N GLU A 17 -4.75 19.26 2.48
CA GLU A 17 -5.55 19.51 3.67
C GLU A 17 -6.90 18.80 3.47
N PHE A 18 -7.06 17.60 4.04
CA PHE A 18 -8.30 16.83 3.95
C PHE A 18 -9.31 17.35 4.98
N THR A 19 -10.07 18.38 4.62
CA THR A 19 -11.13 18.93 5.49
C THR A 19 -12.53 18.38 5.19
N VAL A 20 -12.69 17.27 4.46
CA VAL A 20 -14.04 16.72 4.18
C VAL A 20 -14.05 15.20 4.05
N PHE A 21 -14.17 14.51 5.20
CA PHE A 21 -14.62 13.12 5.28
C PHE A 21 -15.70 12.93 6.37
N SER A 22 -16.60 13.91 6.55
CA SER A 22 -17.67 13.82 7.56
C SER A 22 -18.84 12.90 7.17
N TRP A 23 -18.82 12.31 5.97
CA TRP A 23 -19.94 11.48 5.49
C TRP A 23 -19.72 9.97 5.63
N ALA A 24 -18.47 9.52 5.83
CA ALA A 24 -18.12 8.11 5.96
C ALA A 24 -18.19 7.59 7.42
N SER A 25 -18.47 8.45 8.39
CA SER A 25 -18.42 8.13 9.82
C SER A 25 -19.74 7.60 10.40
N HIS A 26 -20.80 7.42 9.61
CA HIS A 26 -22.15 7.17 10.13
C HIS A 26 -22.75 5.78 9.89
N GLU A 27 -22.04 4.84 9.26
CA GLU A 27 -22.53 3.47 9.14
C GLU A 27 -21.58 2.50 9.83
N LYS A 28 -21.87 2.20 11.10
CA LYS A 28 -21.34 1.01 11.78
C LYS A 28 -22.25 -0.15 11.37
N PRO A 29 -21.80 -1.12 10.54
CA PRO A 29 -22.62 -2.29 10.29
C PRO A 29 -22.69 -3.11 11.59
N GLU A 30 -23.91 -3.35 12.05
CA GLU A 30 -24.23 -4.25 13.14
C GLU A 30 -24.07 -5.67 12.62
N ILE A 31 -23.03 -6.37 13.09
CA ILE A 31 -22.79 -7.77 12.75
C ILE A 31 -23.78 -8.63 13.55
N LYS A 32 -24.64 -9.38 12.85
CA LYS A 32 -25.48 -10.42 13.47
C LYS A 32 -24.66 -11.71 13.55
N ASP A 33 -24.62 -12.30 14.74
CA ASP A 33 -23.73 -13.42 15.13
C ASP A 33 -24.04 -14.78 14.48
N ASP A 34 -25.04 -14.88 13.60
CA ASP A 34 -25.57 -16.18 13.17
C ASP A 34 -24.96 -16.77 11.87
N ASP A 35 -23.95 -16.12 11.26
CA ASP A 35 -23.44 -16.51 9.92
C ASP A 35 -21.99 -17.05 9.86
N LEU A 36 -21.34 -17.36 10.99
CA LEU A 36 -19.94 -17.79 10.99
C LEU A 36 -19.77 -19.33 10.92
N ASN A 37 -19.34 -19.84 9.75
CA ASN A 37 -19.01 -21.26 9.55
C ASN A 37 -17.63 -21.59 10.18
N ALA A 38 -17.43 -22.81 10.68
CA ALA A 38 -16.16 -23.33 11.20
C ALA A 38 -14.97 -23.30 10.21
N LYS A 39 -15.19 -23.05 8.91
CA LYS A 39 -14.12 -22.71 7.95
C LYS A 39 -13.73 -21.23 8.03
N ASP A 40 -14.70 -20.34 8.23
CA ASP A 40 -14.47 -18.91 8.43
C ASP A 40 -13.77 -18.68 9.77
N ILE A 41 -14.14 -19.42 10.82
CA ILE A 41 -13.43 -19.42 12.12
C ILE A 41 -11.96 -19.81 11.95
N ARG A 42 -11.63 -20.85 11.17
CA ARG A 42 -10.22 -21.25 10.93
C ARG A 42 -9.45 -20.28 10.03
N GLN A 43 -10.13 -19.58 9.12
CA GLN A 43 -9.53 -18.47 8.37
C GLN A 43 -9.31 -17.24 9.26
N GLN A 44 -10.23 -16.97 10.20
CA GLN A 44 -10.15 -15.93 11.21
C GLN A 44 -9.04 -16.21 12.24
N GLU A 45 -8.86 -17.47 12.66
CA GLU A 45 -7.80 -17.89 13.60
C GLU A 45 -6.41 -17.88 12.95
N ALA A 46 -6.30 -18.19 11.64
CA ALA A 46 -5.08 -17.95 10.87
C ALA A 46 -4.84 -16.44 10.64
N HIS A 47 -5.90 -15.62 10.71
CA HIS A 47 -5.84 -14.17 10.67
C HIS A 47 -5.29 -13.55 11.98
N ASP A 48 -5.27 -14.34 13.07
CA ASP A 48 -4.98 -13.88 14.43
C ASP A 48 -3.48 -13.85 14.78
N ARG A 49 -2.59 -14.23 13.85
CA ARG A 49 -1.20 -13.77 13.90
C ARG A 49 -1.15 -12.36 13.35
N SER A 50 -1.23 -11.41 14.26
CA SER A 50 -1.21 -9.98 14.03
C SER A 50 -0.18 -9.57 12.96
N VAL A 51 -0.69 -9.23 11.77
CA VAL A 51 0.04 -8.47 10.74
C VAL A 51 0.34 -7.04 11.21
N ILE A 52 -0.22 -6.62 12.34
CA ILE A 52 0.15 -5.41 13.05
C ILE A 52 1.36 -5.72 13.91
N GLY A 53 2.43 -4.95 13.73
CA GLY A 53 3.68 -5.12 14.45
C GLY A 53 4.30 -3.79 14.84
N THR A 54 5.52 -3.86 15.35
CA THR A 54 6.33 -2.66 15.61
C THR A 54 6.99 -2.16 14.31
N PRO A 55 7.39 -0.88 14.24
CA PRO A 55 8.19 -0.39 13.12
C PRO A 55 9.47 -1.19 12.89
N LEU A 56 10.10 -1.71 13.95
CA LEU A 56 11.27 -2.57 13.86
C LEU A 56 10.98 -3.88 13.10
N GLN A 57 9.76 -4.41 13.24
CA GLN A 57 9.34 -5.65 12.57
C GLN A 57 8.85 -5.40 11.14
N CYS A 58 8.07 -4.34 10.91
CA CYS A 58 7.33 -4.19 9.65
C CYS A 58 7.92 -3.13 8.70
N ILE A 59 8.71 -2.18 9.19
CA ILE A 59 9.22 -1.05 8.39
C ILE A 59 10.73 -1.16 8.17
N VAL A 60 11.49 -1.39 9.24
CA VAL A 60 12.95 -1.43 9.20
C VAL A 60 13.51 -2.46 8.21
N PRO A 61 12.93 -3.68 8.04
CA PRO A 61 13.44 -4.66 7.08
C PRO A 61 13.40 -4.20 5.62
N PHE A 62 12.53 -3.24 5.30
CA PHE A 62 12.38 -2.68 3.95
C PHE A 62 13.01 -1.30 3.82
N SER A 63 13.64 -0.81 4.89
CA SER A 63 14.23 0.52 4.94
C SER A 63 15.66 0.51 4.46
N VAL A 64 16.02 1.54 3.69
CA VAL A 64 17.38 1.77 3.23
C VAL A 64 18.31 1.93 4.45
N LYS A 65 19.31 1.07 4.61
CA LYS A 65 20.25 1.02 5.75
C LYS A 65 19.54 0.96 7.11
N GLY A 66 18.35 0.37 7.16
CA GLY A 66 17.52 0.28 8.36
C GLY A 66 16.93 1.62 8.83
N LYS A 67 16.97 2.66 7.99
CA LYS A 67 16.47 4.01 8.34
C LYS A 67 15.04 4.20 7.85
N ALA A 68 14.08 4.08 8.76
CA ALA A 68 12.68 4.38 8.47
C ALA A 68 12.48 5.89 8.20
N PRO A 69 11.57 6.25 7.29
CA PRO A 69 11.15 7.64 7.12
C PRO A 69 10.59 8.22 8.43
N ASN A 70 10.94 9.47 8.74
CA ASN A 70 10.45 10.15 9.93
C ASN A 70 9.04 10.73 9.66
N PHE A 71 8.02 10.15 10.27
CA PHE A 71 6.63 10.58 10.21
C PHE A 71 6.03 10.65 11.62
N PRO A 72 4.95 11.42 11.81
CA PRO A 72 4.20 11.39 13.06
C PRO A 72 3.77 9.95 13.39
N THR A 73 3.99 9.53 14.64
CA THR A 73 3.63 8.18 15.11
C THR A 73 2.33 8.14 15.91
N VAL A 74 1.71 9.31 16.14
CA VAL A 74 0.45 9.42 16.88
C VAL A 74 -0.69 8.84 16.05
N ASN A 75 -1.50 7.96 16.64
CA ASN A 75 -2.59 7.24 15.96
C ASN A 75 -2.13 6.46 14.72
N THR A 76 -0.93 5.90 14.79
CA THR A 76 -0.40 5.06 13.72
C THR A 76 -0.09 3.65 14.19
N VAL A 77 -0.16 2.71 13.26
CA VAL A 77 0.28 1.33 13.45
C VAL A 77 1.17 0.92 12.29
N ALA A 78 2.19 0.11 12.58
CA ALA A 78 3.01 -0.51 11.54
C ALA A 78 2.39 -1.84 11.12
N ILE A 79 2.22 -2.04 9.82
CA ILE A 79 1.60 -3.23 9.24
C ILE A 79 2.65 -3.96 8.39
N CYS A 80 2.88 -5.22 8.74
CA CYS A 80 3.66 -6.20 8.00
C CYS A 80 2.76 -6.72 6.88
N GLN A 81 2.82 -6.10 5.70
CA GLN A 81 1.90 -6.38 4.61
C GLN A 81 2.23 -7.74 4.02
N SER A 82 1.29 -8.68 4.14
CA SER A 82 1.39 -10.04 3.63
C SER A 82 0.05 -10.48 3.03
N VAL A 83 0.06 -11.63 2.34
CA VAL A 83 -1.16 -12.27 1.86
C VAL A 83 -1.37 -13.61 2.59
N PRO A 84 -2.54 -13.84 3.21
CA PRO A 84 -2.83 -15.13 3.84
C PRO A 84 -2.71 -16.31 2.87
N PRO A 85 -2.28 -17.49 3.33
CA PRO A 85 -1.93 -17.84 4.71
C PRO A 85 -0.49 -17.45 5.11
N SER A 86 0.25 -16.75 4.24
CA SER A 86 1.62 -16.34 4.52
C SER A 86 1.65 -15.23 5.58
N ILE A 87 2.57 -15.39 6.53
CA ILE A 87 2.91 -14.36 7.53
C ILE A 87 4.22 -13.64 7.17
N VAL A 88 4.83 -13.98 6.04
CA VAL A 88 6.04 -13.31 5.56
C VAL A 88 5.64 -11.94 5.03
N ALA A 89 6.16 -10.89 5.67
CA ALA A 89 5.98 -9.54 5.19
C ALA A 89 6.64 -9.38 3.81
N GLU A 90 5.89 -8.88 2.84
CA GLU A 90 6.37 -8.57 1.49
C GLU A 90 6.80 -7.11 1.38
N PHE A 91 6.16 -6.24 2.17
CA PHE A 91 6.48 -4.84 2.36
C PHE A 91 5.91 -4.33 3.70
N GLY A 92 6.20 -3.08 4.04
CA GLY A 92 5.70 -2.44 5.25
C GLY A 92 4.79 -1.25 4.94
N SER A 93 3.83 -0.97 5.84
CA SER A 93 3.05 0.28 5.80
C SER A 93 2.99 0.90 7.18
N LEU A 94 3.18 2.22 7.27
CA LEU A 94 2.78 2.99 8.44
C LEU A 94 1.38 3.52 8.17
N PHE A 95 0.41 3.10 8.98
CA PHE A 95 -1.01 3.31 8.72
C PHE A 95 -1.64 4.22 9.78
N GLU A 96 -2.39 5.23 9.36
CA GLU A 96 -3.09 6.16 10.25
C GLU A 96 -4.49 5.61 10.56
N THR A 97 -4.75 5.38 11.85
CA THR A 97 -5.92 4.62 12.32
C THR A 97 -7.20 5.43 12.46
N ASN A 98 -7.14 6.75 12.46
CA ASN A 98 -8.30 7.64 12.52
C ASN A 98 -8.86 7.98 11.13
N TRP A 99 -8.04 7.90 10.10
CA TRP A 99 -8.37 8.25 8.72
C TRP A 99 -8.52 6.99 7.86
N GLY A 100 -7.98 5.86 8.32
CA GLY A 100 -8.07 4.59 7.62
C GLY A 100 -7.25 4.57 6.32
N ILE A 101 -6.11 5.27 6.30
CA ILE A 101 -5.21 5.36 5.15
C ILE A 101 -3.74 5.13 5.53
N PRO A 102 -2.92 4.55 4.65
CA PRO A 102 -1.47 4.53 4.82
C PRO A 102 -0.88 5.95 4.74
N LEU A 103 -0.03 6.30 5.70
CA LEU A 103 0.85 7.48 5.60
C LEU A 103 1.95 7.24 4.57
N TYR A 104 2.54 6.04 4.59
CA TYR A 104 3.44 5.55 3.55
C TYR A 104 3.46 4.02 3.53
N SER A 105 3.87 3.47 2.40
CA SER A 105 4.30 2.08 2.27
C SER A 105 5.75 2.03 1.79
N ILE A 106 6.50 1.04 2.27
CA ILE A 106 7.93 0.89 2.05
C ILE A 106 8.29 -0.54 1.66
N TYR A 107 9.06 -0.68 0.60
CA TYR A 107 9.49 -1.96 0.03
C TYR A 107 10.95 -1.84 -0.41
N ALA A 108 11.66 -2.97 -0.37
CA ALA A 108 13.05 -3.06 -0.79
C ALA A 108 13.19 -4.06 -1.94
N LEU A 109 13.94 -3.67 -2.96
CA LEU A 109 14.20 -4.46 -4.16
C LEU A 109 15.68 -4.82 -4.20
N ASP A 110 15.96 -6.12 -4.16
CA ASP A 110 17.27 -6.68 -4.48
C ASP A 110 17.33 -7.07 -5.98
N PRO A 111 18.52 -7.37 -6.53
CA PRO A 111 18.66 -7.73 -7.94
C PRO A 111 17.79 -8.91 -8.38
N VAL A 112 17.54 -9.89 -7.49
CA VAL A 112 16.69 -11.05 -7.78
C VAL A 112 15.25 -10.60 -7.97
N LYS A 113 14.71 -9.82 -7.03
CA LYS A 113 13.35 -9.24 -7.12
C LYS A 113 13.20 -8.38 -8.37
N VAL A 114 14.18 -7.52 -8.66
CA VAL A 114 14.14 -6.65 -9.84
C VAL A 114 14.07 -7.44 -11.14
N SER A 115 14.88 -8.51 -11.25
CA SER A 115 14.89 -9.37 -12.43
C SER A 115 13.57 -10.12 -12.65
N ALA A 116 12.83 -10.38 -11.57
CA ALA A 116 11.53 -11.05 -11.60
C ALA A 116 10.33 -10.10 -11.74
N ILE A 117 10.50 -8.78 -11.76
CA ILE A 117 9.36 -7.85 -11.90
C ILE A 117 8.56 -8.16 -13.19
N GLY A 118 7.29 -8.50 -13.02
CA GLY A 118 6.38 -8.89 -14.10
C GLY A 118 6.19 -10.40 -14.24
N SER A 119 6.89 -11.21 -13.45
CA SER A 119 6.70 -12.66 -13.39
C SER A 119 5.32 -13.06 -12.86
N PHE A 120 4.70 -12.22 -12.03
CA PHE A 120 3.31 -12.39 -11.62
C PHE A 120 2.38 -11.44 -12.40
N PRO A 121 1.51 -11.96 -13.28
CA PRO A 121 0.59 -11.12 -14.05
C PRO A 121 -0.47 -10.51 -13.13
N ARG A 122 -0.90 -9.27 -13.46
CA ARG A 122 -1.96 -8.60 -12.71
C ARG A 122 -3.27 -9.38 -12.85
N PRO A 123 -3.94 -9.77 -11.73
CA PRO A 123 -5.26 -10.37 -11.80
C PRO A 123 -6.26 -9.39 -12.42
N SER A 124 -7.14 -9.88 -13.30
CA SER A 124 -8.18 -9.06 -13.94
C SER A 124 -9.19 -8.51 -12.93
N ASN A 125 -9.55 -9.33 -11.94
CA ASN A 125 -10.47 -8.98 -10.84
C ASN A 125 -9.82 -9.34 -9.50
N PRO A 126 -8.88 -8.52 -9.01
CA PRO A 126 -8.16 -8.81 -7.77
C PRO A 126 -9.12 -8.73 -6.58
N LYS A 127 -9.13 -9.77 -5.73
CA LYS A 127 -9.81 -9.71 -4.44
C LYS A 127 -9.02 -8.80 -3.51
N TRP A 128 -9.63 -7.72 -3.06
CA TRP A 128 -9.04 -6.85 -2.06
C TRP A 128 -9.27 -7.41 -0.66
N LEU A 129 -8.23 -7.40 0.16
CA LEU A 129 -8.28 -7.95 1.51
C LEU A 129 -8.32 -6.84 2.55
N GLN A 130 -9.14 -7.05 3.58
CA GLN A 130 -9.06 -6.27 4.80
C GLN A 130 -7.94 -6.84 5.69
N THR A 131 -7.27 -5.95 6.41
CA THR A 131 -6.26 -6.30 7.41
C THR A 131 -6.94 -6.52 8.76
N ALA A 132 -6.87 -7.71 9.36
CA ALA A 132 -7.39 -7.93 10.71
C ALA A 132 -6.71 -7.03 11.73
N GLY A 133 -7.48 -6.71 12.78
CA GLY A 133 -7.06 -5.79 13.82
C GLY A 133 -7.09 -4.32 13.39
N ILE A 134 -7.41 -4.01 12.13
CA ILE A 134 -7.59 -2.63 11.65
C ILE A 134 -9.08 -2.36 11.44
N PRO A 135 -9.78 -1.76 12.42
CA PRO A 135 -11.22 -1.54 12.32
C PRO A 135 -11.58 -0.49 11.28
N LEU A 136 -10.78 0.58 11.16
CA LEU A 136 -11.00 1.65 10.19
C LEU A 136 -10.01 1.53 9.03
N GLN A 137 -10.51 1.06 7.89
CA GLN A 137 -9.77 0.93 6.63
C GLN A 137 -10.75 0.98 5.44
N GLY A 138 -10.22 0.95 4.23
CA GLY A 138 -11.03 0.85 3.02
C GLY A 138 -11.94 -0.39 2.98
N SER A 139 -12.97 -0.31 2.14
CA SER A 139 -13.84 -1.43 1.77
C SER A 139 -14.31 -1.29 0.31
N ASP A 140 -14.92 -2.34 -0.26
CA ASP A 140 -15.49 -2.25 -1.61
C ASP A 140 -16.62 -1.22 -1.70
N ALA A 141 -17.41 -1.11 -0.64
CA ALA A 141 -18.56 -0.21 -0.56
C ALA A 141 -18.15 1.26 -0.75
N MET A 142 -16.98 1.67 -0.24
CA MET A 142 -16.48 3.04 -0.39
C MET A 142 -16.23 3.46 -1.85
N TYR A 143 -16.01 2.49 -2.74
CA TYR A 143 -15.70 2.76 -4.15
C TYR A 143 -16.88 2.48 -5.08
N TYR A 144 -18.02 2.04 -4.55
CA TYR A 144 -19.21 1.74 -5.32
C TYR A 144 -20.16 2.94 -5.37
N ASN A 145 -20.93 3.09 -6.46
CA ASN A 145 -21.97 4.11 -6.63
C ASN A 145 -21.58 5.56 -6.25
N GLN A 146 -20.33 5.93 -6.47
CA GLN A 146 -19.81 7.23 -6.04
C GLN A 146 -20.56 8.39 -6.70
N PRO A 147 -20.99 9.40 -5.94
CA PRO A 147 -21.70 10.55 -6.48
C PRO A 147 -20.76 11.44 -7.31
N GLY A 148 -21.34 12.22 -8.22
CA GLY A 148 -20.61 13.23 -8.98
C GLY A 148 -19.74 12.69 -10.14
N PRO A 149 -19.12 13.61 -10.89
CA PRO A 149 -18.40 13.29 -12.12
C PRO A 149 -16.98 12.76 -11.89
N VAL A 150 -16.38 13.04 -10.72
CA VAL A 150 -15.06 12.53 -10.34
C VAL A 150 -15.24 11.17 -9.68
N LYS A 151 -14.51 10.17 -10.17
CA LYS A 151 -14.52 8.83 -9.57
C LYS A 151 -13.19 8.58 -8.86
N TYR A 152 -13.26 7.95 -7.71
CA TYR A 152 -12.11 7.47 -6.96
C TYR A 152 -11.91 5.99 -7.21
N GLN A 153 -10.66 5.59 -7.29
CA GLN A 153 -10.22 4.21 -7.40
C GLN A 153 -9.36 3.87 -6.20
N LYS A 154 -9.20 2.57 -5.95
CA LYS A 154 -8.27 2.03 -4.95
C LYS A 154 -6.84 2.23 -5.45
N GLY A 155 -6.28 3.40 -5.21
CA GLY A 155 -4.91 3.76 -5.63
C GLY A 155 -3.91 3.07 -4.72
N HIS A 156 -3.00 2.28 -5.30
CA HIS A 156 -1.98 1.57 -4.53
C HIS A 156 -0.91 2.56 -4.07
N VAL A 157 -0.47 2.46 -2.81
CA VAL A 157 0.68 3.22 -2.30
C VAL A 157 1.98 2.48 -2.59
N ALA A 158 2.07 1.20 -2.21
CA ALA A 158 3.07 0.29 -2.76
C ALA A 158 2.53 -0.32 -4.07
N PRO A 159 3.15 -0.04 -5.23
CA PRO A 159 2.53 -0.28 -6.52
C PRO A 159 2.66 -1.74 -6.98
N PHE A 160 1.54 -2.33 -7.42
CA PHE A 160 1.51 -3.70 -7.96
C PHE A 160 2.57 -3.93 -9.05
N ASP A 161 2.72 -2.98 -9.98
CA ASP A 161 3.61 -3.15 -11.13
C ASP A 161 5.07 -3.33 -10.72
N VAL A 162 5.48 -2.80 -9.55
CA VAL A 162 6.82 -2.99 -8.97
C VAL A 162 6.88 -4.25 -8.11
N LEU A 163 5.82 -4.54 -7.35
CA LEU A 163 5.70 -5.74 -6.52
C LEU A 163 5.28 -7.00 -7.30
N SER A 164 5.25 -6.97 -8.63
CA SER A 164 4.85 -8.10 -9.48
C SER A 164 5.94 -9.17 -9.63
N TYR A 165 6.93 -9.21 -8.73
CA TYR A 165 8.03 -10.17 -8.76
C TYR A 165 7.68 -11.54 -8.17
N SER A 166 6.62 -11.61 -7.36
CA SER A 166 6.06 -12.88 -6.87
C SER A 166 4.54 -12.76 -6.69
N ALA A 167 3.84 -13.89 -6.63
CA ALA A 167 2.42 -13.89 -6.30
C ALA A 167 2.16 -13.32 -4.90
N GLY A 168 3.04 -13.63 -3.93
CA GLY A 168 2.93 -13.13 -2.55
C GLY A 168 2.96 -11.60 -2.48
N SER A 169 4.01 -10.99 -3.03
CA SER A 169 4.20 -9.53 -3.07
C SER A 169 3.13 -8.81 -3.89
N GLY A 170 2.81 -9.33 -5.08
CA GLY A 170 1.78 -8.76 -5.94
C GLY A 170 0.40 -8.81 -5.27
N LEU A 171 0.02 -9.93 -4.67
CA LEU A 171 -1.27 -10.05 -4.00
C LEU A 171 -1.34 -9.26 -2.68
N ALA A 172 -0.24 -9.17 -1.93
CA ALA A 172 -0.17 -8.34 -0.73
C ALA A 172 -0.39 -6.85 -1.03
N SER A 173 -0.13 -6.39 -2.26
CA SER A 173 -0.39 -5.01 -2.66
C SER A 173 -1.90 -4.66 -2.75
N PHE A 174 -2.78 -5.68 -2.84
CA PHE A 174 -4.24 -5.54 -2.88
C PHE A 174 -4.88 -5.59 -1.48
N THR A 175 -4.25 -5.00 -0.48
CA THR A 175 -4.86 -4.79 0.85
C THR A 175 -5.39 -3.37 0.96
N TYR A 176 -6.52 -3.18 1.65
CA TYR A 176 -7.09 -1.84 1.85
C TYR A 176 -6.18 -0.91 2.66
N THR A 177 -5.30 -1.48 3.49
CA THR A 177 -4.28 -0.74 4.23
C THR A 177 -3.09 -0.30 3.38
N ASN A 178 -3.01 -0.73 2.11
CA ASN A 178 -2.07 -0.23 1.10
C ASN A 178 -2.75 0.68 0.05
N ALA A 179 -4.03 1.04 0.26
CA ALA A 179 -4.79 1.86 -0.69
C ALA A 179 -5.22 3.21 -0.13
N VAL A 180 -5.32 4.18 -1.02
CA VAL A 180 -5.95 5.47 -0.78
C VAL A 180 -7.03 5.73 -1.84
N PRO A 181 -8.11 6.48 -1.51
CA PRO A 181 -9.03 6.98 -2.51
C PRO A 181 -8.31 7.91 -3.47
N GLN A 182 -8.07 7.45 -4.69
CA GLN A 182 -7.28 8.18 -5.67
C GLN A 182 -8.15 8.52 -6.88
N VAL A 183 -8.14 9.80 -7.30
CA VAL A 183 -8.89 10.24 -8.48
C VAL A 183 -8.49 9.39 -9.69
N ASP A 184 -9.49 8.83 -10.37
CA ASP A 184 -9.34 7.87 -11.46
C ASP A 184 -8.34 8.33 -12.53
N LYS A 185 -8.48 9.55 -13.04
CA LYS A 185 -7.60 10.15 -14.05
C LYS A 185 -6.17 10.32 -13.56
N PHE A 186 -5.97 10.57 -12.27
CA PHE A 186 -4.65 10.66 -11.68
C PHE A 186 -4.02 9.27 -11.55
N ASN A 187 -4.78 8.31 -11.00
CA ASN A 187 -4.35 6.92 -10.81
C ASN A 187 -3.90 6.27 -12.13
N ILE A 188 -4.77 6.26 -13.15
CA ILE A 188 -4.47 5.63 -14.44
C ILE A 188 -3.52 6.45 -15.31
N GLY A 189 -3.32 7.74 -14.97
CA GLY A 189 -2.55 8.71 -15.73
C GLY A 189 -1.16 8.94 -15.16
N SER A 190 -0.97 10.08 -14.50
CA SER A 190 0.33 10.53 -14.01
C SER A 190 0.93 9.58 -12.97
N TRP A 191 0.10 9.02 -12.10
CA TRP A 191 0.56 8.07 -11.08
C TRP A 191 1.10 6.79 -11.71
N LYS A 192 0.34 6.14 -12.60
CA LYS A 192 0.82 4.97 -13.36
C LYS A 192 2.12 5.23 -14.13
N LYS A 193 2.28 6.43 -14.73
CA LYS A 193 3.54 6.82 -15.39
C LYS A 193 4.69 6.91 -14.40
N TYR A 194 4.44 7.43 -13.19
CA TYR A 194 5.43 7.52 -12.13
C TYR A 194 5.85 6.13 -11.62
N GLU A 195 4.90 5.23 -11.36
CA GLU A 195 5.17 3.83 -11.01
C GLU A 195 6.05 3.15 -12.08
N GLY A 196 5.72 3.36 -13.36
CA GLY A 196 6.52 2.85 -14.48
C GLY A 196 7.95 3.40 -14.54
N ARG A 197 8.19 4.63 -14.06
CA ARG A 197 9.54 5.20 -13.94
C ARG A 197 10.33 4.57 -12.80
N ILE A 198 9.69 4.31 -11.66
CA ILE A 198 10.31 3.58 -10.53
C ILE A 198 10.75 2.19 -11.00
N LYS A 199 9.85 1.45 -11.67
CA LYS A 199 10.17 0.13 -12.23
C LYS A 199 11.39 0.18 -13.16
N LYS A 200 11.41 1.11 -14.11
CA LYS A 200 12.54 1.27 -15.04
C LYS A 200 13.83 1.66 -14.33
N TYR A 201 13.77 2.53 -13.34
CA TYR A 201 14.93 2.91 -12.54
C TYR A 201 15.50 1.70 -11.80
N ALA A 202 14.66 0.91 -11.15
CA ALA A 202 15.08 -0.32 -10.48
C ALA A 202 15.77 -1.28 -11.45
N GLN A 203 15.16 -1.53 -12.62
CA GLN A 203 15.68 -2.46 -13.63
C GLN A 203 16.99 -2.00 -14.29
N ASN A 204 17.13 -0.71 -14.57
CA ASN A 204 18.25 -0.21 -15.38
C ASN A 204 19.39 0.39 -14.56
N VAL A 205 19.14 0.75 -13.30
CA VAL A 205 20.12 1.42 -12.44
C VAL A 205 20.48 0.53 -11.24
N CYS A 206 19.46 0.03 -10.51
CA CYS A 206 19.69 -0.73 -9.28
C CYS A 206 20.15 -2.17 -9.52
N ALA A 207 19.67 -2.86 -10.56
CA ALA A 207 20.06 -4.25 -10.83
C ALA A 207 21.45 -4.41 -11.49
N PRO A 208 21.90 -3.53 -12.41
CA PRO A 208 23.20 -3.67 -13.06
C PRO A 208 24.39 -3.17 -12.23
N GLY A 209 24.15 -2.38 -11.18
CA GLY A 209 25.18 -1.86 -10.27
C GLY A 209 25.15 -2.60 -8.94
N LEU A 210 26.28 -3.11 -8.49
CA LEU A 210 26.48 -3.85 -7.23
C LEU A 210 26.28 -3.00 -5.95
N GLU A 211 25.61 -1.86 -6.04
CA GLU A 211 25.10 -1.12 -4.90
C GLU A 211 23.60 -1.35 -4.86
N LEU A 212 23.18 -2.15 -3.90
CA LEU A 212 21.78 -2.25 -3.53
C LEU A 212 21.18 -0.83 -3.52
N CYS A 213 20.01 -0.65 -4.15
CA CYS A 213 19.13 0.46 -3.82
C CYS A 213 18.49 0.24 -2.44
N THR A 214 19.35 -0.04 -1.44
CA THR A 214 19.10 -0.24 -0.01
C THR A 214 20.07 0.58 0.82
#